data_AF-A0A915DJZ0-F1
#
_entry.id   AF-A0A915DJZ0-F1
#
_cell.length_a   1.000
_cell.length_b   1.000
_cell.length_c   1.000
_cell.angle_alpha   90.00
_cell.angle_beta   90.00
_cell.angle_gamma   90.00
#
_symmetry.space_group_name_H-M   'P 1'
#
loop_
_entity.id
_entity.type
_entity.pdbx_description
1 polymer ?
#
loop_
_entity_poly.entity_id
_entity_poly.type
_entity_poly.pdbx_seq_one_letter_code
_entity_poly.pdbx_strand_id
1 'polypeptide(L)'
;MSTAPPQPPQDIEHKIAIEKFAQYVAKNGPAFEEITRQKQHGNPKFAFLFGQDFHQYYQYRLICEIQNLQKSGLMAPLPPVAPPHPLLLQVIIMQQKVN
;
A
#
# COMPACT_ATOMS: atom_id res chain seq x y z
N MET A 1 -4.31 19.00 1.08
CA MET A 1 -5.22 18.74 2.23
C MET A 1 -4.39 18.05 3.31
N SER A 2 -4.50 18.53 4.54
CA SER A 2 -3.63 18.23 5.69
C SER A 2 -3.51 16.73 5.97
N THR A 3 -2.33 16.12 5.81
CA THR A 3 -2.11 14.75 6.29
C THR A 3 -1.54 14.83 7.70
N ALA A 4 -2.44 14.89 8.68
CA ALA A 4 -2.13 14.58 10.07
C ALA A 4 -1.36 13.24 10.13
N PRO A 5 -0.48 13.02 11.14
CA PRO A 5 0.18 11.73 11.32
C PRO A 5 -0.88 10.62 11.30
N PRO A 6 -0.65 9.52 10.55
CA PRO A 6 -1.66 8.47 10.40
C PRO A 6 -2.03 7.95 11.79
N GLN A 7 -3.27 8.21 12.19
CA GLN A 7 -3.74 7.95 13.53
C GLN A 7 -3.73 6.43 13.74
N PRO A 8 -3.00 5.89 14.73
CA PRO A 8 -3.02 4.46 14.97
C PRO A 8 -4.44 4.05 15.43
N PRO A 9 -4.89 2.84 15.10
CA PRO A 9 -6.14 2.32 15.64
C PRO A 9 -6.11 2.36 17.17
N GLN A 10 -7.19 2.81 17.80
CA GLN A 10 -7.34 2.73 19.26
C GLN A 10 -7.38 1.28 19.74
N ASP A 11 -7.91 0.40 18.89
CA ASP A 11 -7.96 -1.03 19.14
C ASP A 11 -6.60 -1.69 18.88
N ILE A 12 -6.01 -2.22 19.94
CA ILE A 12 -4.67 -2.83 19.91
C ILE A 12 -4.67 -4.06 19.00
N GLU A 13 -5.74 -4.87 18.99
CA GLU A 13 -5.85 -6.04 18.12
C GLU A 13 -5.88 -5.62 16.64
N HIS A 14 -6.60 -4.53 16.32
CA HIS A 14 -6.68 -3.97 14.97
C HIS A 14 -5.33 -3.42 14.52
N LYS A 15 -4.61 -2.71 15.39
CA LYS A 15 -3.24 -2.26 15.14
C LYS A 15 -2.31 -3.43 14.84
N ILE A 16 -2.32 -4.46 15.69
CA ILE A 16 -1.50 -5.67 15.52
C ILE A 16 -1.86 -6.38 14.20
N ALA A 17 -3.14 -6.45 13.85
CA ALA A 17 -3.59 -7.06 12.60
C ALA A 17 -3.01 -6.31 11.39
N ILE A 18 -3.05 -4.97 11.38
CA ILE A 18 -2.46 -4.15 10.30
C ILE A 18 -0.95 -4.35 10.22
N GLU A 19 -0.24 -4.31 11.36
CA GLU A 19 1.21 -4.50 11.39
C GLU A 19 1.61 -5.90 10.88
N LYS A 20 0.93 -6.95 11.35
CA LYS A 20 1.15 -8.33 10.88
C LYS A 20 0.83 -8.50 9.40
N PHE A 21 -0.25 -7.87 8.94
CA PHE A 21 -0.65 -7.96 7.54
C PHE A 21 0.36 -7.25 6.63
N ALA A 22 0.80 -6.05 7.01
CA ALA A 22 1.87 -5.34 6.30
C ALA A 22 3.17 -6.16 6.24
N GLN A 23 3.57 -6.81 7.34
CA GLN A 23 4.70 -7.73 7.34
C GLN A 23 4.52 -8.90 6.38
N TYR A 24 3.33 -9.48 6.38
CA TYR A 24 3.03 -10.62 5.52
C TYR A 24 3.07 -10.23 4.05
N VAL A 25 2.46 -9.10 3.67
CA VAL A 25 2.48 -8.57 2.29
C VAL A 25 3.89 -8.14 1.90
N ALA A 26 4.68 -7.54 2.80
CA ALA A 26 6.06 -7.18 2.51
C ALA A 26 6.92 -8.40 2.16
N LYS A 27 6.69 -9.54 2.84
CA LYS A 27 7.43 -10.79 2.61
C LYS A 27 6.94 -11.60 1.42
N ASN A 28 5.63 -11.67 1.19
CA ASN A 28 5.02 -12.49 0.14
C ASN A 28 4.78 -11.71 -1.17
N GLY A 29 4.79 -10.38 -1.09
CA GLY A 29 4.55 -9.47 -2.20
C GLY A 29 3.11 -8.94 -2.27
N PRO A 30 2.89 -7.93 -3.12
CA PRO A 30 1.61 -7.23 -3.27
C PRO A 30 0.49 -8.11 -3.83
N ALA A 31 0.81 -9.22 -4.51
CA ALA A 31 -0.20 -10.19 -4.97
C ALA A 31 -1.04 -10.73 -3.80
N PHE A 32 -0.44 -10.88 -2.63
CA PHE A 32 -1.17 -11.37 -1.45
C PHE A 32 -2.15 -10.34 -0.90
N GLU A 33 -1.80 -9.04 -0.99
CA GLU A 33 -2.71 -7.95 -0.64
C GLU A 33 -3.97 -8.04 -1.52
N GLU A 34 -3.79 -8.19 -2.83
CA GLU A 34 -4.91 -8.26 -3.77
C GLU A 34 -5.81 -9.47 -3.52
N ILE A 35 -5.24 -10.65 -3.27
CA ILE A 35 -6.00 -11.85 -2.94
C ILE A 35 -6.80 -11.68 -1.64
N THR A 36 -6.16 -11.11 -0.61
CA THR A 36 -6.84 -10.89 0.68
C THR A 36 -7.92 -9.83 0.54
N ARG A 37 -7.67 -8.76 -0.21
CA ARG A 37 -8.66 -7.73 -0.53
C ARG A 37 -9.87 -8.33 -1.24
N GLN A 38 -9.69 -9.23 -2.21
CA GLN A 38 -10.82 -9.90 -2.86
C GLN A 38 -11.56 -10.84 -1.90
N LYS A 39 -10.85 -11.62 -1.09
CA LYS A 39 -11.46 -12.58 -0.15
C LYS A 39 -12.17 -11.93 1.03
N GLN A 40 -11.65 -10.82 1.53
CA GLN A 40 -12.16 -10.10 2.70
C GLN A 40 -13.00 -8.89 2.30
N HIS A 41 -13.50 -8.88 1.06
CA HIS A 41 -14.40 -7.85 0.57
C HIS A 41 -15.70 -7.82 1.40
N GLY A 42 -15.88 -6.76 2.18
CA GLY A 42 -17.00 -6.60 3.11
C GLY A 42 -16.69 -6.88 4.58
N ASN A 43 -15.46 -7.28 4.93
CA ASN A 43 -15.08 -7.43 6.33
C ASN A 43 -14.60 -6.08 6.92
N PRO A 44 -15.26 -5.53 7.96
CA PRO A 44 -14.87 -4.27 8.57
C PRO A 44 -13.46 -4.30 9.17
N LYS A 45 -12.94 -5.48 9.57
CA LYS A 45 -11.56 -5.62 10.05
C LYS A 45 -10.53 -5.31 8.95
N PHE A 46 -10.85 -5.61 7.70
CA PHE A 46 -10.01 -5.38 6.53
C PHE A 46 -10.42 -4.14 5.72
N ALA A 47 -11.30 -3.29 6.26
CA ALA A 47 -11.73 -2.06 5.62
C ALA A 47 -10.55 -1.16 5.19
N PHE A 48 -9.44 -1.19 5.94
CA PHE A 48 -8.20 -0.47 5.63
C PHE A 48 -7.57 -0.86 4.28
N LEU A 49 -7.87 -2.04 3.74
CA LEU A 49 -7.42 -2.46 2.40
C LEU A 49 -8.19 -1.79 1.25
N PHE A 50 -9.35 -1.19 1.55
CA PHE A 50 -10.22 -0.53 0.58
C PHE A 50 -10.12 0.99 0.62
N GLY A 51 -9.06 1.53 1.23
CA GLY A 51 -8.89 2.98 1.34
C GLY A 51 -9.79 3.64 2.39
N GLN A 52 -10.27 2.86 3.37
CA GLN A 52 -10.98 3.40 4.54
C GLN A 52 -9.99 3.84 5.63
N ASP A 53 -10.48 4.00 6.86
CA ASP A 53 -9.66 4.34 8.02
C ASP A 53 -8.43 3.43 8.13
N PHE A 54 -7.31 4.05 8.54
CA PHE A 54 -6.02 3.38 8.74
C PHE A 54 -5.30 2.90 7.46
N HIS A 55 -5.82 3.18 6.25
CA HIS A 55 -5.11 2.87 5.01
C HIS A 55 -3.71 3.50 4.94
N GLN A 56 -3.58 4.79 5.31
CA GLN A 56 -2.28 5.46 5.38
C GLN A 56 -1.33 4.83 6.41
N TYR A 57 -1.86 4.37 7.55
CA TYR A 57 -1.05 3.68 8.57
C TYR A 57 -0.54 2.33 8.05
N TYR A 58 -1.40 1.56 7.40
CA TYR A 58 -1.04 0.31 6.73
C TYR A 58 0.05 0.53 5.67
N GLN A 59 -0.12 1.50 4.77
CA GLN A 59 0.86 1.82 3.73
C GLN A 59 2.21 2.20 4.33
N TYR A 60 2.22 3.06 5.35
CA TYR A 60 3.45 3.42 6.05
C TYR A 60 4.17 2.21 6.63
N ARG A 61 3.44 1.32 7.34
CA ARG A 61 3.99 0.09 7.90
C ARG A 61 4.52 -0.85 6.83
N LEU A 62 3.79 -1.01 5.73
CA LEU A 62 4.19 -1.85 4.60
C LEU A 62 5.49 -1.35 3.97
N ILE A 63 5.60 -0.04 3.72
CA ILE A 63 6.80 0.59 3.15
C ILE A 63 8.00 0.43 4.09
N CYS A 64 7.83 0.67 5.40
CA CYS A 64 8.91 0.46 6.37
C CYS A 64 9.43 -0.98 6.36
N GLU A 65 8.52 -1.96 6.31
CA GLU A 65 8.90 -3.37 6.34
C GLU A 65 9.61 -3.79 5.05
N ILE A 66 9.10 -3.35 3.90
CA ILE A 66 9.71 -3.56 2.58
C ILE A 66 11.13 -2.97 2.56
N GLN A 67 11.30 -1.74 3.04
CA GLN A 67 12.62 -1.09 3.11
C GLN A 67 13.59 -1.87 4.02
N ASN A 68 13.08 -2.42 5.12
CA ASN A 68 13.89 -3.26 6.01
C ASN A 68 14.35 -4.55 5.31
N LEU A 69 13.46 -5.20 4.55
CA LEU A 69 13.80 -6.39 3.75
C LEU A 69 14.77 -6.08 2.59
N GLN A 70 14.64 -4.91 1.96
CA GLN A 70 15.56 -4.42 0.93
C GLN A 70 16.97 -4.17 1.47
N LYS A 71 17.09 -3.54 2.64
CA LYS A 71 18.39 -3.37 3.31
C LYS A 71 19.05 -4.71 3.63
N SER A 72 18.25 -5.75 3.88
CA SER A 72 18.74 -7.11 4.10
C SER A 72 19.12 -7.85 2.81
N GLY A 73 18.94 -7.26 1.62
CA GLY A 73 19.25 -7.89 0.33
C GLY A 73 18.28 -8.98 -0.12
N LEU A 74 17.16 -9.17 0.60
CA LEU A 74 16.17 -10.22 0.34
C LEU A 74 15.12 -9.82 -0.71
N MET A 75 15.07 -8.54 -1.11
CA MET A 75 14.09 -8.05 -2.09
C MET A 75 14.69 -6.94 -2.95
N ALA A 76 14.45 -6.99 -4.27
CA ALA A 76 14.80 -5.92 -5.19
C ALA A 76 14.07 -4.61 -4.81
N PRO A 77 14.65 -3.42 -5.09
CA PRO A 77 13.98 -2.15 -4.85
C PRO A 77 12.64 -2.15 -5.58
N LEU A 78 11.54 -2.15 -4.82
CA LEU A 78 10.22 -1.89 -5.38
C LEU A 78 10.28 -0.47 -5.96
N PRO A 79 9.80 -0.25 -7.19
CA PRO A 79 9.61 1.10 -7.68
C PRO A 79 8.76 1.86 -6.65
N PRO A 80 9.00 3.17 -6.45
CA PRO A 80 8.19 3.96 -5.54
C PRO A 80 6.74 3.72 -5.94
N VAL A 81 5.92 3.23 -4.99
CA VAL A 81 4.49 3.00 -5.17
C VAL A 81 3.96 4.22 -5.94
N ALA A 82 3.65 4.01 -7.22
CA ALA A 82 3.29 5.10 -8.08
C ALA A 82 2.06 5.74 -7.43
N PRO A 83 2.06 7.07 -7.19
CA PRO A 83 0.81 7.76 -6.91
C PRO A 83 -0.16 7.41 -8.05
N PRO A 84 -1.49 7.47 -7.85
CA PRO A 84 -2.41 7.43 -8.98
C PRO A 84 -2.14 8.69 -9.82
N HIS A 85 -1.14 8.62 -10.71
CA HIS A 85 -0.74 9.72 -11.55
C HIS A 85 -1.61 9.64 -12.81
N PRO A 86 -2.44 10.65 -13.09
CA PRO A 86 -3.17 10.76 -14.35
C PRO A 86 -2.24 11.04 -15.56
N LEU A 87 -0.91 10.96 -15.40
CA LEU A 87 0.06 11.45 -16.37
C LEU A 87 0.42 10.45 -17.48
N LEU A 88 -0.10 9.22 -17.44
CA LEU A 88 -0.05 8.33 -18.61
C LEU A 88 -0.84 8.90 -19.80
N LEU A 89 -1.80 9.82 -19.56
CA LEU A 89 -2.53 10.51 -20.62
C LEU A 89 -1.67 11.59 -21.31
N GLN A 90 -0.71 12.20 -20.61
CA GLN A 90 0.13 13.25 -21.19
C GLN A 90 1.19 12.68 -22.15
N VAL A 91 1.67 11.47 -21.89
CA VAL A 91 2.69 10.80 -22.73
C VAL A 91 2.08 10.34 -24.07
N ILE A 92 0.80 9.94 -24.08
CA ILE A 92 0.10 9.54 -25.31
C ILE A 92 -0.22 10.77 -26.18
N ILE A 93 -0.54 11.92 -25.58
CA ILE A 93 -0.92 13.13 -26.33
C ILE A 93 0.29 13.82 -26.99
N MET A 94 1.49 13.77 -26.40
CA MET A 94 2.68 14.41 -26.99
C MET A 94 3.29 13.64 -28.17
N GLN A 95 2.98 12.35 -28.35
CA GLN A 95 3.47 11.55 -29.49
C GLN A 95 2.61 11.68 -30.76
N GLN A 96 1.48 12.40 -30.72
CA GLN A 96 0.53 12.51 -31.85
C GLN A 96 0.56 13.87 -32.58
N LYS A 97 1.51 14.77 -32.26
CA LYS A 97 1.67 16.06 -32.98
C LYS A 97 3.02 16.20 -33.67
N VAL A 98 3.39 15.15 -34.40
CA VAL A 98 4.29 15.22 -35.56
C VAL A 98 3.60 14.43 -36.68
N ASN A 99 2.64 15.08 -37.34
CA ASN A 99 2.22 14.85 -38.72
C ASN A 99 1.36 16.02 -39.18
#